data_AF-A0A285L5Z7-F1
#
_entry.id   AF-A0A285L5Z7-F1
#
_cell.length_a   1.000
_cell.length_b   1.000
_cell.length_c   1.000
_cell.angle_alpha   90.00
_cell.angle_beta   90.00
_cell.angle_gamma   90.00
#
_symmetry.space_group_name_H-M   'P 1'
#
loop_
_entity.id
_entity.type
_entity.pdbx_description
1 polymer ?
#
loop_
_entity_poly.entity_id
_entity_poly.type
_entity_poly.pdbx_seq_one_letter_code
_entity_poly.pdbx_strand_id
1 'polypeptide(L)'
;MGEDSSMPKSRSRKRVANRRHQPSTARAAVIYHDMAVYENFERCVRRIFEVIHNVQRAHPGKPRHLFLDVQGHRNDAGGYDHDAYELMRNFIPQLLFPFLTEAKTPLYHARNSKRQQNDIPTDLQIAYPPDGEGFWYDVDLLALRPRETTAASRKTAPALEAIADYLGMDPACLICWGTPAERAHVVPLALGGSMDVRNFAMLCPEHHRQAPDIADSEAFWAWVDYAEIRDSGSKWSGASEDIKDWVRSRGGRTEPKDRSELRFLAAVRFELKHLYRWSEGEFAEASWELLEEYHHVLDAATSKHFGVERKVSTHAWAYHIAGRRLAKRQGRTDHVPQDHPWTGVWPVP
;
A
#
# COMPACT_ATOMS: atom_id res chain seq x y z
N MET A 1 -36.80 -77.69 -48.82
CA MET A 1 -36.34 -76.80 -49.91
C MET A 1 -37.31 -75.64 -49.96
N GLY A 2 -37.01 -74.40 -49.63
CA GLY A 2 -35.86 -73.75 -49.04
C GLY A 2 -36.42 -72.47 -48.42
N GLU A 3 -35.96 -72.16 -47.21
CA GLU A 3 -36.24 -70.91 -46.53
C GLU A 3 -35.64 -69.76 -47.34
N ASP A 4 -36.39 -68.67 -47.55
CA ASP A 4 -35.78 -67.40 -47.92
C ASP A 4 -36.24 -66.30 -46.95
N SER A 5 -35.26 -65.85 -46.19
CA SER A 5 -35.33 -64.83 -45.16
C SER A 5 -34.92 -63.50 -45.77
N SER A 6 -35.76 -62.46 -45.67
CA SER A 6 -35.20 -61.10 -45.63
C SER A 6 -36.05 -60.15 -44.78
N MET A 7 -35.38 -59.64 -43.74
CA MET A 7 -35.88 -58.72 -42.72
C MET A 7 -36.24 -57.33 -43.28
N PRO A 8 -37.12 -56.57 -42.59
CA PRO A 8 -37.33 -55.15 -42.87
C PRO A 8 -36.17 -54.29 -42.37
N LYS A 9 -35.79 -53.30 -43.18
CA LYS A 9 -34.69 -52.34 -43.01
C LYS A 9 -34.81 -51.54 -41.70
N SER A 10 -33.71 -51.49 -40.95
CA SER A 10 -33.59 -50.74 -39.69
C SER A 10 -33.72 -49.22 -39.90
N ARG A 11 -34.61 -48.58 -39.14
CA ARG A 11 -34.69 -47.12 -39.05
C ARG A 11 -33.51 -46.62 -38.20
N SER A 12 -32.52 -46.06 -38.86
CA SER A 12 -31.43 -45.31 -38.23
C SER A 12 -31.99 -44.13 -37.42
N ARG A 13 -31.94 -44.23 -36.09
CA ARG A 13 -32.17 -43.11 -35.16
C ARG A 13 -31.03 -42.10 -35.36
N LYS A 14 -31.33 -40.95 -35.97
CA LYS A 14 -30.46 -39.77 -35.93
C LYS A 14 -30.24 -39.37 -34.47
N ARG A 15 -29.06 -39.72 -33.93
CA ARG A 15 -28.53 -39.14 -32.70
C ARG A 15 -28.42 -37.63 -32.92
N VAL A 16 -29.29 -36.87 -32.26
CA VAL A 16 -29.11 -35.43 -32.09
C VAL A 16 -27.81 -35.26 -31.31
N ALA A 17 -26.76 -34.82 -32.02
CA ALA A 17 -25.47 -34.53 -31.42
C ALA A 17 -25.69 -33.41 -30.41
N ASN A 18 -25.56 -33.77 -29.14
CA ASN A 18 -25.56 -32.86 -28.02
C ASN A 18 -24.38 -31.91 -28.25
N ARG A 19 -24.66 -30.68 -28.71
CA ARG A 19 -23.66 -29.62 -28.82
C ARG A 19 -23.14 -29.40 -27.41
N ARG A 20 -21.99 -29.99 -27.09
CA ARG A 20 -21.17 -29.60 -25.94
C ARG A 20 -21.08 -28.08 -26.01
N HIS A 21 -21.65 -27.43 -25.00
CA HIS A 21 -21.43 -26.02 -24.72
C HIS A 21 -19.91 -25.84 -24.70
N GLN A 22 -19.34 -25.22 -25.74
CA GLN A 22 -17.99 -24.71 -25.63
C GLN A 22 -18.04 -23.75 -24.44
N PRO A 23 -17.18 -23.92 -23.41
CA PRO A 23 -17.11 -22.92 -22.36
C PRO A 23 -16.80 -21.61 -23.06
N SER A 24 -17.65 -20.60 -22.85
CA SER A 24 -17.42 -19.27 -23.38
C SER A 24 -15.97 -18.89 -23.07
N THR A 25 -15.21 -18.48 -24.08
CA THR A 25 -13.89 -17.87 -23.96
C THR A 25 -14.02 -16.48 -23.32
N ALA A 26 -14.68 -16.42 -22.16
CA ALA A 26 -14.90 -15.20 -21.42
C ALA A 26 -13.51 -14.65 -21.08
N ARG A 27 -13.19 -13.49 -21.66
CA ARG A 27 -11.93 -12.79 -21.39
C ARG A 27 -11.80 -12.60 -19.88
N ALA A 28 -10.67 -13.03 -19.33
CA ALA A 28 -10.37 -12.90 -17.91
C ALA A 28 -10.35 -11.42 -17.49
N ALA A 29 -10.78 -11.14 -16.27
CA ALA A 29 -10.50 -9.88 -15.61
C ALA A 29 -9.05 -9.91 -15.11
N VAL A 30 -8.27 -8.93 -15.54
CA VAL A 30 -6.86 -8.78 -15.14
C VAL A 30 -6.81 -7.85 -13.94
N ILE A 31 -6.13 -8.31 -12.90
CA ILE A 31 -5.79 -7.55 -11.71
C ILE A 31 -4.28 -7.33 -11.77
N TYR A 32 -3.86 -6.08 -11.88
CA TYR A 32 -2.47 -5.70 -11.74
C TYR A 32 -2.31 -4.99 -10.40
N HIS A 33 -1.36 -5.45 -9.59
CA HIS A 33 -0.96 -4.80 -8.36
C HIS A 33 0.56 -4.65 -8.36
N ASP A 34 1.03 -3.49 -7.99
CA ASP A 34 2.46 -3.24 -7.81
C ASP A 34 2.68 -2.96 -6.33
N MET A 35 3.39 -3.86 -5.63
CA MET A 35 3.73 -3.67 -4.23
C MET A 35 4.77 -2.56 -4.15
N ALA A 36 4.26 -1.33 -4.05
CA ALA A 36 5.07 -0.15 -3.94
C ALA A 36 5.88 -0.17 -2.64
N VAL A 37 7.03 0.52 -2.63
CA VAL A 37 7.93 0.52 -1.47
C VAL A 37 7.25 0.93 -0.15
N TYR A 38 6.20 1.73 -0.19
CA TYR A 38 5.45 2.13 1.01
C TYR A 38 4.36 1.14 1.46
N GLU A 39 4.16 0.04 0.74
CA GLU A 39 3.23 -1.02 1.11
C GLU A 39 3.96 -2.10 1.92
N ASN A 40 3.68 -2.19 3.21
CA ASN A 40 3.98 -3.40 3.97
C ASN A 40 3.04 -4.55 3.58
N PHE A 41 3.28 -5.73 4.15
CA PHE A 41 2.46 -6.92 3.91
C PHE A 41 0.96 -6.65 4.10
N GLU A 42 0.57 -6.07 5.24
CA GLU A 42 -0.83 -5.89 5.62
C GLU A 42 -1.58 -4.95 4.66
N ARG A 43 -0.94 -3.85 4.26
CA ARG A 43 -1.51 -2.91 3.30
C ARG A 43 -1.70 -3.56 1.94
N CYS A 44 -0.65 -4.20 1.44
CA CYS A 44 -0.67 -4.81 0.11
C CYS A 44 -1.75 -5.89 0.02
N VAL A 45 -1.81 -6.76 1.02
CA VAL A 45 -2.82 -7.82 1.12
C VAL A 45 -4.25 -7.26 1.09
N ARG A 46 -4.54 -6.21 1.87
CA ARG A 46 -5.88 -5.60 1.92
C ARG A 46 -6.26 -4.93 0.61
N ARG A 47 -5.32 -4.22 -0.04
CA ARG A 47 -5.53 -3.60 -1.37
C ARG A 47 -5.86 -4.66 -2.41
N ILE A 48 -5.06 -5.73 -2.48
CA ILE A 48 -5.32 -6.82 -3.42
C ILE A 48 -6.69 -7.44 -3.15
N PHE A 49 -7.03 -7.69 -1.89
CA PHE A 49 -8.33 -8.25 -1.51
C PHE A 49 -9.50 -7.33 -1.91
N GLU A 50 -9.39 -6.02 -1.67
CA GLU A 50 -10.37 -5.02 -2.08
C GLU A 50 -10.55 -4.99 -3.61
N VAL A 51 -9.45 -5.04 -4.36
CA VAL A 51 -9.50 -5.08 -5.83
C VAL A 51 -10.19 -6.36 -6.32
N ILE A 52 -9.92 -7.52 -5.72
CA ILE A 52 -10.61 -8.77 -6.05
C ILE A 52 -12.12 -8.65 -5.80
N HIS A 53 -12.51 -8.08 -4.66
CA HIS A 53 -13.92 -7.83 -4.32
C HIS A 53 -14.58 -6.90 -5.35
N ASN A 54 -13.93 -5.78 -5.69
CA ASN A 54 -14.39 -4.83 -6.70
C ASN A 54 -14.53 -5.47 -8.09
N VAL A 55 -13.58 -6.31 -8.49
CA VAL A 55 -13.62 -7.04 -9.76
C VAL A 55 -14.75 -8.07 -9.79
N GLN A 56 -14.97 -8.82 -8.70
CA GLN A 56 -16.10 -9.74 -8.63
C GLN A 56 -17.45 -9.00 -8.69
N ARG A 57 -17.56 -7.83 -8.06
CA ARG A 57 -18.76 -6.99 -8.14
C ARG A 57 -19.01 -6.47 -9.55
N ALA A 58 -17.98 -5.97 -10.22
CA ALA A 58 -18.09 -5.41 -11.57
C ALA A 58 -18.22 -6.48 -12.67
N HIS A 59 -17.62 -7.65 -12.46
CA HIS A 59 -17.55 -8.75 -13.43
C HIS A 59 -17.81 -10.12 -12.77
N PRO A 60 -19.06 -10.39 -12.35
CA PRO A 60 -19.39 -11.58 -11.58
C PRO A 60 -18.95 -12.88 -12.25
N GLY A 61 -18.15 -13.66 -11.53
CA GLY A 61 -17.74 -15.01 -11.94
C GLY A 61 -16.77 -15.07 -13.12
N LYS A 62 -16.28 -13.93 -13.63
CA LYS A 62 -15.21 -13.95 -14.63
C LYS A 62 -13.92 -14.51 -14.02
N PRO A 63 -13.11 -15.25 -14.81
CA PRO A 63 -11.78 -15.65 -14.37
C PRO A 63 -10.96 -14.42 -13.95
N ARG A 64 -10.27 -14.50 -12.80
CA ARG A 64 -9.41 -13.43 -12.28
C ARG A 64 -7.94 -13.82 -12.39
N HIS A 65 -7.15 -13.01 -13.09
CA HIS A 65 -5.72 -13.22 -13.25
C HIS A 65 -4.98 -12.11 -12.50
N LEU A 66 -4.20 -12.47 -11.47
CA LEU A 66 -3.36 -11.53 -10.73
C LEU A 66 -1.96 -11.43 -11.37
N PHE A 67 -1.52 -10.21 -11.62
CA PHE A 67 -0.14 -9.86 -11.92
C PHE A 67 0.36 -9.00 -10.77
N LEU A 68 1.39 -9.46 -10.09
CA LEU A 68 2.06 -8.74 -9.03
C LEU A 68 3.45 -8.34 -9.52
N ASP A 69 3.80 -7.07 -9.34
CA ASP A 69 5.18 -6.58 -9.34
C ASP A 69 5.55 -6.06 -7.95
N VAL A 70 6.86 -5.84 -7.70
CA VAL A 70 7.38 -5.44 -6.39
C VAL A 70 8.48 -4.39 -6.56
N GLN A 71 8.22 -3.17 -6.07
CA GLN A 71 9.18 -2.05 -6.05
C GLN A 71 9.98 -2.06 -4.75
N GLY A 72 11.31 -2.05 -4.83
CA GLY A 72 12.13 -2.10 -3.61
C GLY A 72 11.92 -3.42 -2.85
N HIS A 73 11.58 -3.38 -1.57
CA HIS A 73 11.39 -4.58 -0.74
C HIS A 73 12.52 -5.61 -0.86
N ARG A 74 13.76 -5.14 -0.70
CA ARG A 74 14.95 -6.00 -0.74
C ARG A 74 15.62 -6.11 0.62
N ASN A 75 16.05 -7.32 0.94
CA ASN A 75 16.90 -7.60 2.09
C ASN A 75 18.39 -7.38 1.77
N ASP A 76 19.24 -7.49 2.78
CA ASP A 76 20.69 -7.27 2.66
C ASP A 76 21.40 -8.27 1.73
N ALA A 77 20.81 -9.43 1.48
CA ALA A 77 21.32 -10.44 0.54
C ALA A 77 20.83 -10.22 -0.91
N GLY A 78 20.08 -9.14 -1.17
CA GLY A 78 19.51 -8.83 -2.49
C GLY A 78 18.26 -9.64 -2.85
N GLY A 79 17.77 -10.49 -1.94
CA GLY A 79 16.48 -11.16 -2.07
C GLY A 79 15.33 -10.26 -1.62
N TYR A 80 14.10 -10.78 -1.64
CA TYR A 80 12.93 -10.07 -1.10
C TYR A 80 13.00 -9.98 0.43
N ASP A 81 12.55 -8.85 0.98
CA ASP A 81 12.35 -8.71 2.43
C ASP A 81 11.21 -9.61 2.95
N HIS A 82 10.99 -9.57 4.26
CA HIS A 82 9.99 -10.41 4.92
C HIS A 82 8.59 -10.18 4.32
N ASP A 83 8.18 -8.93 4.12
CA ASP A 83 6.83 -8.57 3.69
C ASP A 83 6.53 -9.06 2.27
N ALA A 84 7.41 -8.76 1.32
CA ALA A 84 7.23 -9.17 -0.07
C ALA A 84 7.34 -10.70 -0.21
N TYR A 85 8.24 -11.32 0.56
CA TYR A 85 8.38 -12.78 0.56
C TYR A 85 7.16 -13.47 1.17
N GLU A 86 6.63 -12.99 2.30
CA GLU A 86 5.42 -13.52 2.95
C GLU A 86 4.20 -13.42 2.01
N LEU A 87 4.02 -12.26 1.38
CA LEU A 87 2.95 -12.04 0.39
C LEU A 87 3.01 -13.08 -0.73
N MET A 88 4.15 -13.21 -1.39
CA MET A 88 4.30 -14.08 -2.55
C MET A 88 4.35 -15.55 -2.19
N ARG A 89 5.12 -15.94 -1.17
CA ARG A 89 5.37 -17.35 -0.86
C ARG A 89 4.22 -18.00 -0.10
N ASN A 90 3.55 -17.24 0.76
CA ASN A 90 2.59 -17.79 1.72
C ASN A 90 1.19 -17.26 1.46
N PHE A 91 0.96 -15.96 1.54
CA PHE A 91 -0.39 -15.41 1.48
C PHE A 91 -1.09 -15.68 0.14
N ILE A 92 -0.45 -15.34 -0.99
CA ILE A 92 -1.08 -15.53 -2.31
C ILE A 92 -1.41 -17.01 -2.56
N PRO A 93 -0.48 -17.98 -2.40
CA PRO A 93 -0.78 -19.39 -2.65
C PRO A 93 -1.79 -20.01 -1.67
N GLN A 94 -1.72 -19.64 -0.38
CA GLN A 94 -2.49 -20.33 0.66
C GLN A 94 -3.87 -19.70 0.89
N LEU A 95 -3.98 -18.37 0.81
CA LEU A 95 -5.20 -17.63 1.16
C LEU A 95 -5.88 -16.95 -0.03
N LEU A 96 -5.11 -16.39 -0.96
CA LEU A 96 -5.68 -15.62 -2.07
C LEU A 96 -6.08 -16.49 -3.27
N PHE A 97 -5.32 -17.55 -3.52
CA PHE A 97 -5.50 -18.44 -4.67
C PHE A 97 -6.91 -19.01 -4.83
N PRO A 98 -7.66 -19.37 -3.76
CA PRO A 98 -9.07 -19.75 -3.88
C PRO A 98 -9.93 -18.76 -4.67
N PHE A 99 -9.61 -17.47 -4.65
CA PHE A 99 -10.37 -16.41 -5.32
C PHE A 99 -9.81 -16.02 -6.69
N LEU A 100 -8.72 -16.67 -7.13
CA LEU A 100 -8.04 -16.41 -8.41
C LEU A 100 -8.12 -17.62 -9.33
N THR A 101 -7.98 -17.38 -10.63
CA THR A 101 -7.75 -18.44 -11.64
C THR A 101 -6.27 -18.61 -11.93
N GLU A 102 -5.50 -17.53 -11.88
CA GLU A 102 -4.09 -17.50 -12.24
C GLU A 102 -3.38 -16.38 -11.46
N ALA A 103 -2.15 -16.61 -11.03
CA ALA A 103 -1.30 -15.59 -10.44
C ALA A 103 0.10 -15.65 -11.04
N LYS A 104 0.62 -14.49 -11.43
CA LYS A 104 2.01 -14.27 -11.83
C LYS A 104 2.64 -13.29 -10.85
N THR A 105 3.73 -13.71 -10.24
CA THR A 105 4.55 -12.91 -9.32
C THR A 105 6.00 -12.98 -9.80
N PRO A 106 6.91 -12.15 -9.25
CA PRO A 106 8.33 -12.28 -9.54
C PRO A 106 8.92 -13.64 -9.12
N LEU A 107 8.32 -14.35 -8.16
CA LEU A 107 8.81 -15.64 -7.69
C LEU A 107 8.26 -16.84 -8.47
N TYR A 108 7.05 -16.75 -9.03
CA TYR A 108 6.43 -17.86 -9.74
C TYR A 108 5.29 -17.44 -10.65
N HIS A 109 4.88 -18.39 -11.49
CA HIS A 109 3.65 -18.33 -12.26
C HIS A 109 2.86 -19.62 -12.03
N ALA A 110 1.61 -19.49 -11.57
CA ALA A 110 0.77 -20.65 -11.25
C ALA A 110 -0.69 -20.45 -11.65
N ARG A 111 -1.35 -21.54 -12.03
CA ARG A 111 -2.80 -21.63 -12.24
C ARG A 111 -3.48 -22.31 -11.05
N ASN A 112 -4.69 -21.85 -10.72
CA ASN A 112 -5.52 -22.50 -9.74
C ASN A 112 -5.97 -23.87 -10.22
N SER A 113 -5.55 -24.91 -9.51
CA SER A 113 -5.95 -26.29 -9.77
C SER A 113 -7.39 -26.57 -9.32
N LYS A 114 -7.93 -25.71 -8.45
CA LYS A 114 -9.33 -25.74 -8.00
C LYS A 114 -10.14 -24.72 -8.79
N ARG A 115 -11.46 -24.87 -8.74
CA ARG A 115 -12.38 -23.87 -9.28
C ARG A 115 -12.27 -22.59 -8.45
N GLN A 116 -12.14 -21.44 -9.14
CA GLN A 116 -12.20 -20.12 -8.52
C GLN A 116 -13.50 -19.94 -7.72
N GLN A 117 -13.37 -19.48 -6.49
CA GLN A 117 -14.48 -19.11 -5.62
C GLN A 117 -14.90 -17.67 -5.90
N ASN A 118 -16.22 -17.47 -5.97
CA ASN A 118 -16.84 -16.18 -6.26
C ASN A 118 -17.51 -15.55 -5.03
N ASP A 119 -17.66 -16.33 -3.97
CA ASP A 119 -18.08 -15.86 -2.66
C ASP A 119 -16.83 -15.40 -1.91
N ILE A 120 -16.55 -14.11 -2.01
CA ILE A 120 -15.37 -13.49 -1.40
C ILE A 120 -15.79 -12.99 -0.03
N PRO A 121 -15.06 -13.31 1.05
CA PRO A 121 -15.34 -12.76 2.37
C PRO A 121 -15.46 -11.23 2.32
N THR A 122 -16.40 -10.66 3.08
CA THR A 122 -16.56 -9.20 3.16
C THR A 122 -15.40 -8.53 3.86
N ASP A 123 -14.79 -9.21 4.82
CA ASP A 123 -13.71 -8.69 5.64
C ASP A 123 -12.51 -9.63 5.64
N LEU A 124 -11.33 -9.02 5.68
CA LEU A 124 -10.06 -9.70 5.87
C LEU A 124 -9.48 -9.31 7.23
N GLN A 125 -9.43 -10.28 8.15
CA GLN A 125 -8.82 -10.09 9.45
C GLN A 125 -7.38 -10.60 9.41
N ILE A 126 -6.44 -9.69 9.63
CA ILE A 126 -5.03 -10.01 9.84
C ILE A 126 -4.80 -9.97 11.35
N ALA A 127 -4.61 -11.14 11.94
CA ALA A 127 -4.32 -11.27 13.36
C ALA A 127 -2.83 -11.07 13.62
N TYR A 128 -2.50 -10.34 14.68
CA TYR A 128 -1.13 -10.15 15.13
C TYR A 128 -0.76 -11.19 16.19
N PRO A 129 0.53 -11.48 16.37
CA PRO A 129 1.02 -12.22 17.53
C PRO A 129 0.47 -11.60 18.84
N PRO A 130 -0.08 -12.40 19.76
CA PRO A 130 -0.68 -11.89 20.99
C PRO A 130 0.33 -11.24 21.96
N ASP A 131 1.63 -11.47 21.74
CA ASP A 131 2.74 -10.85 22.49
C ASP A 131 3.12 -9.45 21.97
N GLY A 132 2.58 -9.03 20.82
CA GLY A 132 2.83 -7.70 20.25
C GLY A 132 4.25 -7.50 19.71
N GLU A 133 5.06 -8.56 19.64
CA GLU A 133 6.45 -8.46 19.19
C GLU A 133 6.55 -8.17 17.69
N GLY A 134 7.49 -7.29 17.31
CA GLY A 134 8.07 -7.25 15.97
C GLY A 134 7.47 -6.30 14.92
N PHE A 135 6.26 -5.77 15.11
CA PHE A 135 5.57 -5.03 14.03
C PHE A 135 5.30 -3.54 14.30
N TRP A 136 5.44 -3.09 15.54
CA TRP A 136 5.09 -1.73 15.93
C TRP A 136 6.32 -0.86 16.17
N TYR A 137 6.19 0.42 15.80
CA TYR A 137 7.07 1.44 16.33
C TYR A 137 6.93 1.42 17.86
N ASP A 138 8.06 1.31 18.56
CA ASP A 138 8.05 1.36 20.01
C ASP A 138 7.73 2.80 20.44
N VAL A 139 6.43 3.04 20.58
CA VAL A 139 5.89 4.34 20.94
C VAL A 139 6.39 4.77 22.31
N ASP A 140 6.88 3.88 23.18
CA ASP A 140 7.39 4.22 24.51
C ASP A 140 8.87 4.56 24.50
N LEU A 141 9.67 3.84 23.71
CA LEU A 141 11.11 4.11 23.59
C LEU A 141 11.41 5.25 22.62
N LEU A 142 10.51 5.55 21.68
CA LEU A 142 10.75 6.51 20.59
C LEU A 142 12.06 6.23 19.85
N ALA A 143 12.41 4.95 19.74
CA ALA A 143 13.67 4.52 19.17
C ALA A 143 13.73 4.78 17.66
N LEU A 144 14.94 4.85 17.11
CA LEU A 144 15.15 4.81 15.67
C LEU A 144 14.57 3.52 15.11
N ARG A 145 13.69 3.62 14.11
CA ARG A 145 13.17 2.49 13.33
C ARG A 145 13.59 2.63 11.87
N PRO A 146 14.71 2.02 11.46
CA PRO A 146 15.12 1.94 10.07
C PRO A 146 14.46 0.73 9.37
N ARG A 147 14.54 0.67 8.03
CA ARG A 147 14.18 -0.53 7.26
C ARG A 147 15.35 -1.48 7.06
N GLU A 148 16.58 -0.96 7.10
CA GLU A 148 17.78 -1.77 7.04
C GLU A 148 17.96 -2.58 8.32
N THR A 149 18.15 -3.89 8.16
CA THR A 149 18.41 -4.83 9.26
C THR A 149 19.88 -4.91 9.64
N THR A 150 20.77 -4.48 8.74
CA THR A 150 22.21 -4.39 8.99
C THR A 150 22.70 -2.98 8.76
N ALA A 151 23.79 -2.63 9.45
CA ALA A 151 24.38 -1.31 9.32
C ALA A 151 24.87 -1.05 7.89
N ALA A 152 24.42 0.06 7.31
CA ALA A 152 24.81 0.46 5.97
C ALA A 152 26.33 0.67 5.88
N SER A 153 26.96 0.11 4.86
CA SER A 153 28.39 0.32 4.58
C SER A 153 28.66 1.66 3.88
N ARG A 154 27.62 2.28 3.31
CA ARG A 154 27.73 3.50 2.51
C ARG A 154 27.98 4.71 3.40
N LYS A 155 28.90 5.59 2.98
CA LYS A 155 29.25 6.83 3.70
C LYS A 155 28.64 8.09 3.12
N THR A 156 28.10 8.01 1.90
CA THR A 156 27.55 9.16 1.16
C THR A 156 26.20 8.78 0.58
N ALA A 157 25.33 9.77 0.38
CA ALA A 157 24.04 9.55 -0.24
C ALA A 157 24.17 8.84 -1.60
N PRO A 158 23.26 7.91 -1.94
CA PRO A 158 23.23 7.27 -3.25
C PRO A 158 22.92 8.28 -4.37
N ALA A 159 23.29 7.94 -5.60
CA ALA A 159 22.83 8.67 -6.77
C ALA A 159 21.30 8.49 -6.94
N LEU A 160 20.62 9.41 -7.63
CA LEU A 160 19.17 9.28 -7.86
C LEU A 160 18.86 8.03 -8.68
N GLU A 161 19.70 7.73 -9.65
CA GLU A 161 19.64 6.55 -10.51
C GLU A 161 19.71 5.26 -9.69
N ALA A 162 20.56 5.22 -8.66
CA ALA A 162 20.65 4.05 -7.78
C ALA A 162 19.38 3.85 -6.94
N ILE A 163 18.68 4.93 -6.55
CA ILE A 163 17.39 4.85 -5.86
C ILE A 163 16.31 4.39 -6.85
N ALA A 164 16.30 4.96 -8.06
CA ALA A 164 15.40 4.60 -9.14
C ALA A 164 15.52 3.10 -9.51
N ASP A 165 16.75 2.60 -9.66
CA ASP A 165 17.06 1.18 -9.91
C ASP A 165 16.57 0.28 -8.78
N TYR A 166 16.77 0.67 -7.52
CA TYR A 166 16.27 -0.06 -6.36
C TYR A 166 14.73 -0.17 -6.37
N LEU A 167 14.06 0.92 -6.74
CA LEU A 167 12.59 0.99 -6.81
C LEU A 167 12.02 0.38 -8.10
N GLY A 168 12.84 0.16 -9.13
CA GLY A 168 12.41 -0.36 -10.41
C GLY A 168 11.57 0.65 -11.22
N MET A 169 11.85 1.95 -11.09
CA MET A 169 11.08 3.02 -11.72
C MET A 169 11.97 4.16 -12.23
N ASP A 170 11.39 5.08 -13.01
CA ASP A 170 12.09 6.28 -13.47
C ASP A 170 12.43 7.24 -12.32
N PRO A 171 13.50 8.06 -12.44
CA PRO A 171 13.95 9.00 -11.41
C PRO A 171 13.01 10.23 -11.28
N ALA A 172 11.79 9.98 -10.83
CA ALA A 172 10.71 10.95 -10.66
C ALA A 172 10.14 10.89 -9.23
N CYS A 173 9.34 11.90 -8.87
CA CYS A 173 8.70 11.93 -7.56
C CYS A 173 7.74 10.76 -7.37
N LEU A 174 7.85 10.04 -6.24
CA LEU A 174 6.94 8.94 -5.89
C LEU A 174 5.47 9.34 -5.77
N ILE A 175 5.21 10.61 -5.44
CA ILE A 175 3.85 11.11 -5.18
C ILE A 175 3.19 11.64 -6.45
N CYS A 176 3.90 12.48 -7.22
CA CYS A 176 3.32 13.20 -8.37
C CYS A 176 3.95 12.90 -9.72
N TRP A 177 4.95 12.00 -9.78
CA TRP A 177 5.73 11.69 -10.99
C TRP A 177 6.43 12.90 -11.63
N GLY A 178 6.50 14.03 -10.92
CA GLY A 178 7.20 15.22 -11.36
C GLY A 178 8.72 15.07 -11.32
N THR A 179 9.39 15.78 -12.22
CA THR A 179 10.84 15.91 -12.31
C THR A 179 11.26 17.39 -12.26
N PRO A 180 12.44 17.75 -11.71
CA PRO A 180 13.43 16.86 -11.12
C PRO A 180 13.00 16.34 -9.74
N ALA A 181 13.44 15.12 -9.41
CA ALA A 181 13.33 14.57 -8.06
C ALA A 181 14.58 14.86 -7.23
N GLU A 182 14.40 14.96 -5.92
CA GLU A 182 15.42 15.13 -4.90
C GLU A 182 15.53 13.86 -4.05
N ARG A 183 16.69 13.71 -3.40
CA ARG A 183 16.95 12.63 -2.44
C ARG A 183 16.39 13.04 -1.08
N ALA A 184 15.20 12.55 -0.75
CA ALA A 184 14.62 12.71 0.56
C ALA A 184 15.09 11.56 1.46
N HIS A 185 15.67 11.89 2.62
CA HIS A 185 15.94 10.85 3.63
C HIS A 185 14.61 10.41 4.23
N VAL A 186 14.40 9.09 4.30
CA VAL A 186 13.24 8.47 4.96
C VAL A 186 13.37 8.69 6.47
N VAL A 187 14.54 8.37 7.02
CA VAL A 187 14.98 8.83 8.35
C VAL A 187 16.14 9.79 8.19
N PRO A 188 16.04 11.04 8.67
CA PRO A 188 17.11 12.03 8.60
C PRO A 188 18.42 11.57 9.26
N LEU A 189 19.56 11.96 8.68
CA LEU A 189 20.90 11.69 9.25
C LEU A 189 21.04 12.23 10.69
N ALA A 190 20.43 13.38 10.99
CA ALA A 190 20.43 13.98 12.33
C ALA A 190 19.76 13.10 13.40
N LEU A 191 18.92 12.14 12.98
CA LEU A 191 18.26 11.15 13.84
C LEU A 191 18.93 9.77 13.75
N GLY A 192 20.11 9.68 13.13
CA GLY A 192 20.83 8.42 12.96
C GLY A 192 20.44 7.62 11.70
N GLY A 193 19.67 8.20 10.79
CA GLY A 193 19.35 7.56 9.51
C GLY A 193 20.60 7.28 8.66
N SER A 194 20.60 6.15 7.96
CA SER A 194 21.76 5.68 7.19
C SER A 194 21.84 6.27 5.77
N MET A 195 22.94 5.98 5.09
CA MET A 195 23.13 6.30 3.67
C MET A 195 22.76 5.12 2.74
N ASP A 196 22.06 4.11 3.26
CA ASP A 196 21.54 2.99 2.48
C ASP A 196 20.49 3.47 1.47
N VAL A 197 20.40 2.82 0.31
CA VAL A 197 19.39 3.17 -0.71
C VAL A 197 17.96 3.05 -0.18
N ARG A 198 17.72 2.12 0.76
CA ARG A 198 16.41 1.90 1.40
C ARG A 198 15.97 3.06 2.30
N ASN A 199 16.91 3.90 2.75
CA ASN A 199 16.65 5.08 3.55
C ASN A 199 16.42 6.34 2.69
N PHE A 200 16.18 6.20 1.38
CA PHE A 200 15.87 7.32 0.51
C PHE A 200 14.57 7.14 -0.28
N ALA A 201 13.84 8.23 -0.41
CA ALA A 201 12.74 8.40 -1.34
C ALA A 201 13.09 9.46 -2.39
N MET A 202 12.52 9.31 -3.59
CA MET A 202 12.61 10.31 -4.66
C MET A 202 11.40 11.23 -4.58
N LEU A 203 11.59 12.48 -4.18
CA LEU A 203 10.49 13.46 -4.02
C LEU A 203 10.80 14.74 -4.79
N CYS A 204 9.82 15.37 -5.44
CA CYS A 204 10.04 16.69 -6.02
C CYS A 204 10.24 17.74 -4.90
N PRO A 205 10.79 18.93 -5.19
CA PRO A 205 11.06 19.95 -4.16
C PRO A 205 9.84 20.37 -3.33
N GLU A 206 8.64 20.29 -3.90
CA GLU A 206 7.39 20.57 -3.16
C GLU A 206 7.07 19.45 -2.17
N HIS A 207 7.02 18.20 -2.62
CA HIS A 207 6.75 17.06 -1.73
C HIS A 207 7.85 16.83 -0.70
N HIS A 208 9.11 17.08 -1.06
CA HIS A 208 10.22 16.95 -0.11
C HIS A 208 10.13 17.98 1.04
N ARG A 209 9.69 19.21 0.75
CA ARG A 209 9.42 20.22 1.80
C ARG A 209 8.29 19.82 2.74
N GLN A 210 7.39 18.94 2.31
CA GLN A 210 6.27 18.46 3.11
C GLN A 210 6.55 17.13 3.83
N ALA A 211 7.54 16.36 3.39
CA ALA A 211 7.83 15.02 3.93
C ALA A 211 8.32 15.08 5.38
N PRO A 212 7.82 14.22 6.28
CA PRO A 212 8.12 14.32 7.70
C PRO A 212 9.61 14.09 8.02
N ASP A 213 10.12 14.77 9.05
CA ASP A 213 11.49 14.61 9.56
C ASP A 213 11.46 13.84 10.90
N ILE A 214 11.31 12.52 10.82
CA ILE A 214 10.99 11.65 11.97
C ILE A 214 11.90 10.42 12.04
N ALA A 215 12.04 9.83 13.23
CA ALA A 215 12.89 8.66 13.48
C ALA A 215 12.26 7.32 13.08
N ASP A 216 11.08 7.34 12.46
CA ASP A 216 10.30 6.15 12.10
C ASP A 216 10.17 6.05 10.58
N SER A 217 10.88 5.10 9.97
CA SER A 217 10.86 4.90 8.52
C SER A 217 9.48 4.50 8.02
N GLU A 218 8.75 3.67 8.77
CA GLU A 218 7.41 3.27 8.35
C GLU A 218 6.51 4.49 8.33
N ALA A 219 6.53 5.31 9.39
CA ALA A 219 5.82 6.59 9.48
C ALA A 219 6.00 7.48 8.25
N PHE A 220 7.24 7.62 7.77
CA PHE A 220 7.53 8.34 6.53
C PHE A 220 6.85 7.68 5.32
N TRP A 221 6.92 6.36 5.19
CA TRP A 221 6.32 5.64 4.07
C TRP A 221 4.78 5.66 4.08
N ALA A 222 4.10 5.61 5.24
CA ALA A 222 2.65 5.90 5.24
C ALA A 222 2.34 7.30 4.78
N TRP A 223 3.18 8.26 5.14
CA TRP A 223 2.99 9.62 4.68
C TRP A 223 3.13 9.69 3.16
N VAL A 224 4.10 8.98 2.56
CA VAL A 224 4.23 8.87 1.09
C VAL A 224 2.97 8.26 0.47
N ASP A 225 2.49 7.13 1.02
CA ASP A 225 1.27 6.45 0.56
C ASP A 225 0.04 7.38 0.59
N TYR A 226 -0.18 8.01 1.74
CA TYR A 226 -1.26 8.99 1.89
C TYR A 226 -1.08 10.18 0.94
N ALA A 227 0.13 10.73 0.82
CA ALA A 227 0.41 11.88 -0.02
C ALA A 227 0.20 11.56 -1.50
N GLU A 228 0.55 10.34 -1.94
CA GLU A 228 0.26 9.82 -3.27
C GLU A 228 -1.24 9.84 -3.56
N ILE A 229 -2.07 9.32 -2.64
CA ILE A 229 -3.53 9.34 -2.79
C ILE A 229 -4.05 10.77 -2.77
N ARG A 230 -3.56 11.57 -1.82
CA ARG A 230 -3.98 12.95 -1.57
C ARG A 230 -3.74 13.86 -2.76
N ASP A 231 -2.59 13.69 -3.41
CA ASP A 231 -2.09 14.53 -4.50
C ASP A 231 -2.10 13.79 -5.85
N SER A 232 -2.86 12.69 -5.96
CA SER A 232 -2.93 11.83 -7.13
C SER A 232 -3.32 12.56 -8.43
N GLY A 233 -4.02 13.69 -8.33
CA GLY A 233 -4.35 14.53 -9.49
C GLY A 233 -3.11 15.12 -10.16
N SER A 234 -2.09 15.49 -9.39
CA SER A 234 -0.86 16.10 -9.91
C SER A 234 -0.11 15.18 -10.88
N LYS A 235 -0.25 13.86 -10.73
CA LYS A 235 0.35 12.84 -11.61
C LYS A 235 -0.05 13.01 -13.07
N TRP A 236 -1.26 13.50 -13.30
CA TRP A 236 -1.86 13.56 -14.64
C TRP A 236 -1.75 14.95 -15.26
N SER A 237 -1.15 15.92 -14.56
CA SER A 237 -1.02 17.30 -15.03
C SER A 237 -0.35 17.39 -16.41
N GLY A 238 0.70 16.60 -16.63
CA GLY A 238 1.44 16.50 -17.90
C GLY A 238 0.89 15.46 -18.89
N ALA A 239 -0.20 14.76 -18.57
CA ALA A 239 -0.77 13.76 -19.47
C ALA A 239 -1.57 14.41 -20.61
N SER A 240 -1.76 13.66 -21.71
CA SER A 240 -2.67 14.09 -22.79
C SER A 240 -4.12 14.18 -22.31
N GLU A 241 -4.95 14.99 -22.97
CA GLU A 241 -6.37 15.14 -22.60
C GLU A 241 -7.15 13.82 -22.72
N ASP A 242 -6.82 12.96 -23.69
CA ASP A 242 -7.43 11.63 -23.80
C ASP A 242 -7.18 10.77 -22.54
N ILE A 243 -5.97 10.83 -21.98
CA ILE A 243 -5.62 10.15 -20.73
C ILE A 243 -6.36 10.79 -19.56
N LYS A 244 -6.38 12.13 -19.48
CA LYS A 244 -7.09 12.84 -18.41
C LYS A 244 -8.59 12.55 -18.42
N ASP A 245 -9.21 12.49 -19.59
CA ASP A 245 -10.62 12.11 -19.78
C ASP A 245 -10.86 10.67 -19.35
N TRP A 246 -9.97 9.75 -19.71
CA TRP A 246 -10.03 8.38 -19.22
C TRP A 246 -9.96 8.31 -17.68
N VAL A 247 -9.03 9.03 -17.05
CA VAL A 247 -8.90 9.10 -15.58
C VAL A 247 -10.19 9.64 -14.95
N ARG A 248 -10.70 10.78 -15.45
CA ARG A 248 -11.94 11.41 -14.98
C ARG A 248 -13.14 10.46 -15.10
N SER A 249 -13.24 9.73 -16.22
CA SER A 249 -14.33 8.75 -16.47
C SER A 249 -14.36 7.59 -15.47
N ARG A 250 -13.25 7.36 -14.76
CA ARG A 250 -13.08 6.31 -13.76
C ARG A 250 -13.14 6.85 -12.32
N GLY A 251 -13.53 8.11 -12.14
CA GLY A 251 -13.58 8.77 -10.83
C GLY A 251 -12.24 9.33 -10.35
N GLY A 252 -11.19 9.26 -11.17
CA GLY A 252 -9.88 9.79 -10.85
C GLY A 252 -9.83 11.32 -10.90
N ARG A 253 -8.91 11.91 -10.13
CA ARG A 253 -8.60 13.35 -10.19
C ARG A 253 -7.46 13.60 -11.17
N THR A 254 -7.49 14.75 -11.83
CA THR A 254 -6.47 15.18 -12.80
C THR A 254 -5.80 16.50 -12.44
N GLU A 255 -6.28 17.15 -11.38
CA GLU A 255 -5.74 18.41 -10.86
C GLU A 255 -5.33 18.26 -9.39
N PRO A 256 -4.28 18.97 -8.94
CA PRO A 256 -3.90 19.03 -7.53
C PRO A 256 -5.06 19.56 -6.66
N LYS A 257 -5.10 19.17 -5.38
CA LYS A 257 -5.95 19.88 -4.41
C LYS A 257 -5.28 21.20 -4.04
N ASP A 258 -5.97 22.32 -4.24
CA ASP A 258 -5.51 23.62 -3.73
C ASP A 258 -5.53 23.60 -2.19
N ARG A 259 -4.40 23.98 -1.61
CA ARG A 259 -4.16 24.05 -0.16
C ARG A 259 -3.43 25.33 0.24
N SER A 260 -3.28 26.27 -0.69
CA SER A 260 -2.49 27.49 -0.49
C SER A 260 -2.97 28.34 0.70
N GLU A 261 -4.21 28.14 1.16
CA GLU A 261 -4.85 28.92 2.23
C GLU A 261 -4.91 28.22 3.61
N LEU A 262 -4.38 27.00 3.77
CA LEU A 262 -4.46 26.34 5.08
C LEU A 262 -3.48 26.97 6.07
N ARG A 263 -4.00 27.59 7.13
CA ARG A 263 -3.21 27.98 8.30
C ARG A 263 -2.51 26.74 8.88
N PHE A 264 -1.31 26.92 9.41
CA PHE A 264 -0.46 25.83 9.92
C PHE A 264 -1.20 24.80 10.79
N LEU A 265 -1.91 25.24 11.83
CA LEU A 265 -2.67 24.35 12.72
C LEU A 265 -3.82 23.63 12.00
N ALA A 266 -4.47 24.28 11.04
CA ALA A 266 -5.51 23.66 10.23
C ALA A 266 -4.92 22.58 9.31
N ALA A 267 -3.70 22.80 8.80
CA ALA A 267 -2.97 21.79 8.03
C ALA A 267 -2.57 20.58 8.91
N VAL A 268 -2.11 20.81 10.15
CA VAL A 268 -1.81 19.71 11.10
C VAL A 268 -3.06 18.90 11.40
N ARG A 269 -4.17 19.56 11.71
CA ARG A 269 -5.47 18.91 11.93
C ARG A 269 -5.93 18.12 10.70
N PHE A 270 -5.70 18.67 9.50
CA PHE A 270 -6.01 18.00 8.25
C PHE A 270 -5.22 16.68 8.11
N GLU A 271 -3.90 16.72 8.35
CA GLU A 271 -3.04 15.52 8.34
C GLU A 271 -3.50 14.49 9.38
N LEU A 272 -3.74 14.91 10.63
CA LEU A 272 -4.25 14.04 11.71
C LEU A 272 -5.54 13.32 11.31
N LYS A 273 -6.49 14.05 10.72
CA LYS A 273 -7.77 13.49 10.29
C LYS A 273 -7.63 12.50 9.12
N HIS A 274 -6.81 12.84 8.13
CA HIS A 274 -6.77 12.06 6.89
C HIS A 274 -5.76 10.92 6.97
N LEU A 275 -4.55 11.17 7.46
CA LEU A 275 -3.51 10.16 7.63
C LEU A 275 -3.82 9.28 8.84
N TYR A 276 -4.03 9.87 10.02
CA TYR A 276 -4.15 9.13 11.28
C TYR A 276 -5.58 8.86 11.74
N ARG A 277 -6.59 9.24 10.95
CA ARG A 277 -8.02 9.02 11.21
C ARG A 277 -8.54 9.63 12.51
N TRP A 278 -7.91 10.70 13.00
CA TRP A 278 -8.40 11.41 14.18
C TRP A 278 -9.84 11.88 13.98
N SER A 279 -10.69 11.48 14.90
CA SER A 279 -12.09 11.85 15.04
C SER A 279 -12.24 13.18 15.78
N GLU A 280 -13.44 13.76 15.74
CA GLU A 280 -13.77 14.95 16.53
C GLU A 280 -13.62 14.71 18.05
N GLY A 281 -13.82 13.46 18.51
CA GLY A 281 -13.57 13.07 19.90
C GLY A 281 -12.10 13.18 20.28
N GLU A 282 -11.19 12.64 19.46
CA GLU A 282 -9.75 12.75 19.69
C GLU A 282 -9.26 14.21 19.66
N PHE A 283 -9.84 15.06 18.81
CA PHE A 283 -9.52 16.49 18.85
C PHE A 283 -10.06 17.20 20.10
N ALA A 284 -11.21 16.77 20.64
CA ALA A 284 -11.78 17.33 21.85
C ALA A 284 -11.04 16.91 23.13
N GLU A 285 -10.33 15.78 23.09
CA GLU A 285 -9.46 15.29 24.17
C GLU A 285 -8.11 16.04 24.27
N ALA A 286 -7.95 17.18 23.58
CA ALA A 286 -6.78 18.03 23.69
C ALA A 286 -6.58 18.54 25.13
N SER A 287 -5.74 17.83 25.89
CA SER A 287 -5.43 18.09 27.28
C SER A 287 -4.01 18.66 27.45
N TRP A 288 -3.73 19.22 28.62
CA TRP A 288 -2.36 19.61 28.98
C TRP A 288 -1.39 18.43 28.93
N GLU A 289 -1.83 17.24 29.35
CA GLU A 289 -1.05 16.00 29.27
C GLU A 289 -0.70 15.64 27.82
N LEU A 290 -1.65 15.80 26.88
CA LEU A 290 -1.41 15.56 25.46
C LEU A 290 -0.39 16.54 24.89
N LEU A 291 -0.48 17.82 25.26
CA LEU A 291 0.46 18.83 24.81
C LEU A 291 1.88 18.58 25.34
N GLU A 292 2.01 18.23 26.62
CA GLU A 292 3.29 17.88 27.23
C GLU A 292 3.91 16.66 26.53
N GLU A 293 3.13 15.59 26.34
CA GLU A 293 3.59 14.39 25.67
C GLU A 293 3.95 14.66 24.20
N TYR A 294 3.17 15.47 23.51
CA TYR A 294 3.45 15.91 22.15
C TYR A 294 4.80 16.65 22.06
N HIS A 295 5.10 17.55 22.99
CA HIS A 295 6.39 18.24 23.01
C HIS A 295 7.54 17.28 23.31
N HIS A 296 7.34 16.32 24.21
CA HIS A 296 8.31 15.26 24.48
C HIS A 296 8.62 14.43 23.23
N VAL A 297 7.58 13.95 22.54
CA VAL A 297 7.73 13.17 21.29
C VAL A 297 8.41 14.00 20.21
N LEU A 298 7.96 15.24 20.00
CA LEU A 298 8.56 16.17 19.03
C LEU A 298 10.06 16.26 19.27
N ASP A 299 10.49 16.44 20.52
CA ASP A 299 11.88 16.69 20.84
C ASP A 299 12.76 15.45 20.85
N ALA A 300 12.21 14.29 21.19
CA ALA A 300 12.96 13.04 21.27
C ALA A 300 13.15 12.37 19.90
N ALA A 301 12.18 12.47 19.00
CA ALA A 301 12.11 11.60 17.82
C ALA A 301 11.97 12.35 16.48
N THR A 302 12.15 13.67 16.47
CA THR A 302 12.13 14.48 15.25
C THR A 302 13.36 15.36 15.17
N SER A 303 13.83 15.63 13.96
CA SER A 303 15.06 16.39 13.80
C SER A 303 14.84 17.85 14.23
N LYS A 304 15.88 18.42 14.84
CA LYS A 304 15.98 19.86 15.10
C LYS A 304 17.07 20.40 14.20
N HIS A 305 16.69 21.01 13.08
CA HIS A 305 17.60 21.85 12.32
C HIS A 305 17.43 23.30 12.81
N PHE A 306 18.52 23.90 13.31
CA PHE A 306 18.49 25.27 13.79
C PHE A 306 17.99 26.22 12.69
N GLY A 307 16.92 26.96 12.96
CA GLY A 307 16.32 27.91 12.00
C GLY A 307 15.41 27.30 10.93
N VAL A 308 15.13 25.99 10.97
CA VAL A 308 14.14 25.35 10.09
C VAL A 308 12.91 24.98 10.92
N GLU A 309 11.77 25.54 10.57
CA GLU A 309 10.50 25.16 11.19
C GLU A 309 10.17 23.69 10.89
N ARG A 310 9.66 22.99 11.90
CA ARG A 310 9.20 21.61 11.73
C ARG A 310 7.98 21.57 10.82
N LYS A 311 7.95 20.58 9.94
CA LYS A 311 6.93 20.43 8.90
C LYS A 311 5.59 19.98 9.47
N VAL A 312 4.49 20.32 8.80
CA VAL A 312 3.12 19.95 9.18
C VAL A 312 2.98 18.44 9.44
N SER A 313 3.57 17.61 8.59
CA SER A 313 3.59 16.14 8.70
C SER A 313 4.34 15.66 9.95
N THR A 314 5.48 16.27 10.28
CA THR A 314 6.24 16.01 11.52
C THR A 314 5.40 16.29 12.76
N HIS A 315 4.68 17.43 12.76
CA HIS A 315 3.78 17.78 13.86
C HIS A 315 2.61 16.81 13.99
N ALA A 316 1.97 16.45 12.88
CA ALA A 316 0.87 15.50 12.88
C ALA A 316 1.31 14.12 13.40
N TRP A 317 2.48 13.64 12.98
CA TRP A 317 3.05 12.40 13.52
C TRP A 317 3.28 12.48 15.03
N ALA A 318 3.91 13.56 15.52
CA ALA A 318 4.19 13.71 16.95
C ALA A 318 2.91 13.74 17.80
N TYR A 319 1.86 14.45 17.34
CA TYR A 319 0.55 14.43 18.01
C TYR A 319 -0.05 13.02 18.05
N HIS A 320 0.00 12.29 16.95
CA HIS A 320 -0.52 10.93 16.88
C HIS A 320 0.21 10.00 17.85
N ILE A 321 1.54 10.01 17.88
CA ILE A 321 2.33 9.18 18.80
C ILE A 321 2.07 9.56 20.27
N ALA A 322 1.97 10.85 20.57
CA ALA A 322 1.64 11.32 21.91
C ALA A 322 0.27 10.82 22.39
N GLY A 323 -0.76 10.90 21.53
CA GLY A 323 -2.08 10.37 21.82
C GLY A 323 -2.05 8.87 22.13
N ARG A 324 -1.30 8.09 21.35
CA ARG A 324 -1.13 6.63 21.58
C ARG A 324 -0.44 6.32 22.90
N ARG A 325 0.64 7.04 23.23
CA ARG A 325 1.35 6.87 24.50
C ARG A 325 0.44 7.16 25.68
N LEU A 326 -0.38 8.20 25.61
CA LEU A 326 -1.34 8.53 26.67
C LEU A 326 -2.45 7.48 26.79
N ALA A 327 -3.05 7.05 25.67
CA ALA A 327 -4.07 6.00 25.68
C ALA A 327 -3.55 4.72 26.35
N LYS A 328 -2.32 4.30 25.99
CA LYS A 328 -1.65 3.15 26.58
C LYS A 328 -1.44 3.32 28.09
N ARG A 329 -0.93 4.47 28.55
CA ARG A 329 -0.73 4.77 30.00
C ARG A 329 -2.04 4.76 30.78
N GLN A 330 -3.14 5.15 30.15
CA GLN A 330 -4.48 5.16 30.75
C GLN A 330 -5.16 3.79 30.73
N GLY A 331 -4.46 2.73 30.29
CA GLY A 331 -5.00 1.37 30.21
C GLY A 331 -6.13 1.22 29.19
N ARG A 332 -6.30 2.21 28.30
CA ARG A 332 -7.16 2.06 27.12
C ARG A 332 -6.40 1.14 26.19
N THR A 333 -6.81 -0.13 26.12
CA THR A 333 -6.29 -1.02 25.10
C THR A 333 -6.55 -0.34 23.77
N ASP A 334 -5.51 -0.15 22.97
CA ASP A 334 -5.67 0.19 21.56
C ASP A 334 -6.62 -0.87 21.00
N HIS A 335 -7.91 -0.56 20.85
CA HIS A 335 -8.64 -1.06 19.72
C HIS A 335 -7.95 -0.35 18.56
N VAL A 336 -6.80 -0.90 18.15
CA VAL A 336 -6.14 -0.52 16.90
C VAL A 336 -7.28 -0.58 15.91
N PRO A 337 -7.75 0.56 15.37
CA PRO A 337 -8.76 0.48 14.35
C PRO A 337 -8.19 -0.48 13.33
N GLN A 338 -8.94 -1.51 12.94
CA GLN A 338 -8.50 -2.43 11.88
C GLN A 338 -8.16 -1.64 10.58
N ASP A 339 -8.46 -0.34 10.56
CA ASP A 339 -8.31 0.69 9.55
C ASP A 339 -7.28 1.80 9.88
N HIS A 340 -6.31 1.55 10.77
CA HIS A 340 -5.16 2.44 11.01
C HIS A 340 -4.44 2.73 9.67
N PRO A 341 -3.74 3.86 9.44
CA PRO A 341 -2.88 4.00 8.25
C PRO A 341 -1.88 2.85 8.08
N TRP A 342 -1.52 2.12 9.14
CA TRP A 342 -0.64 0.93 9.14
C TRP A 342 -1.40 -0.37 8.80
N THR A 343 -2.74 -0.37 8.83
CA THR A 343 -3.60 -1.54 8.66
C THR A 343 -4.73 -1.35 7.64
N GLY A 344 -4.83 -0.18 6.98
CA GLY A 344 -5.42 0.03 5.66
C GLY A 344 -6.92 -0.22 5.49
N VAL A 345 -7.72 0.86 5.58
CA VAL A 345 -8.85 1.11 4.66
C VAL A 345 -8.85 2.59 4.26
N TRP A 346 -8.78 2.85 2.96
CA TRP A 346 -9.08 4.16 2.38
C TRP A 346 -10.33 4.03 1.54
N PRO A 347 -11.43 4.76 1.82
CA PRO A 347 -12.48 4.89 0.83
C PRO A 347 -11.89 5.63 -0.36
N VAL A 348 -11.80 4.95 -1.51
CA VAL A 348 -11.64 5.63 -2.80
C VAL A 348 -12.98 6.32 -3.08
N PRO A 349 -13.01 7.64 -3.34
CA PRO A 349 -14.24 8.33 -3.74
C PRO A 349 -14.81 7.78 -5.06
#